data_AF-A0A948PPC8-F1
#
_entry.id   AF-A0A948PPC8-F1
#
_cell.length_a   1.000
_cell.length_b   1.000
_cell.length_c   1.000
_cell.angle_alpha   90.00
_cell.angle_beta   90.00
_cell.angle_gamma   90.00
#
_symmetry.space_group_name_H-M   'P 1'
#
loop_
_entity.id
_entity.type
_entity.pdbx_description
1 polymer ?
#
loop_
_entity_poly.entity_id
_entity_poly.type
_entity_poly.pdbx_seq_one_letter_code
_entity_poly.pdbx_strand_id
1 'polypeptide(L)'
;MSNTKKEQFEFQSEVKQLLNILVYSLYKNKEVFLRELISNAVDALNKVRFKLLTDKDLPDTDLDLKIEIGFNNTRKTIVIEDTGIGMTK
;
A
#
# COMPACT_ATOMS: atom_id res chain seq x y z
N MET A 1 14.38 -0.07 23.64
CA MET A 1 12.95 -0.31 23.31
C MET A 1 12.26 1.04 23.23
N SER A 2 12.03 1.56 22.03
CA SER A 2 11.45 2.90 21.86
C SER A 2 9.95 2.86 22.18
N ASN A 3 9.55 3.71 23.13
CA ASN A 3 8.19 3.82 23.63
C ASN A 3 7.32 4.55 22.60
N THR A 4 6.70 3.83 21.66
CA THR A 4 5.83 4.44 20.65
C THR A 4 4.52 4.88 21.32
N LYS A 5 4.40 6.18 21.64
CA LYS A 5 3.13 6.78 22.09
C LYS A 5 2.06 6.53 21.03
N LYS A 6 0.90 5.99 21.45
CA LYS A 6 -0.26 5.79 20.58
C LYS A 6 -0.85 7.16 20.25
N GLU A 7 -0.86 7.50 18.97
CA GLU A 7 -1.51 8.71 18.45
C GLU A 7 -2.85 8.30 17.79
N GLN A 8 -3.86 9.15 17.95
CA GLN A 8 -5.18 8.95 17.34
C GLN A 8 -5.49 10.15 16.46
N PHE A 9 -5.77 9.88 15.18
CA PHE A 9 -6.17 10.87 14.21
C PHE A 9 -7.58 10.57 13.75
N GLU A 10 -8.40 11.61 13.61
CA GLU A 10 -9.73 11.48 13.02
C GLU A 10 -9.70 11.90 11.55
N PHE A 11 -10.44 11.16 10.73
CA PHE A 11 -10.71 11.58 9.36
C PHE A 11 -11.47 12.91 9.34
N GLN A 12 -11.07 13.79 8.42
CA GLN A 12 -11.81 15.01 8.10
C GLN A 12 -13.21 14.66 7.57
N SER A 13 -14.16 15.59 7.69
CA SER A 13 -15.58 15.39 7.33
C SER A 13 -15.76 14.91 5.89
N GLU A 14 -14.97 15.46 4.97
CA GLU A 14 -15.02 15.18 3.54
C GLU A 14 -14.55 13.75 3.25
N VAL A 15 -13.50 13.31 3.93
CA VAL A 15 -12.97 11.94 3.79
C VAL A 15 -13.96 10.92 4.34
N LYS A 16 -14.63 11.21 5.47
CA LYS A 16 -15.69 10.35 6.01
C LYS A 16 -16.84 10.16 5.01
N GLN A 17 -17.27 11.24 4.33
CA GLN A 17 -18.31 11.16 3.30
C GLN A 17 -17.86 10.33 2.08
N LEU A 18 -16.62 10.53 1.62
CA LEU A 18 -16.06 9.76 0.52
C LEU A 18 -15.99 8.26 0.82
N LEU A 19 -15.53 7.88 2.03
CA LEU A 19 -15.48 6.48 2.46
C LEU A 19 -16.87 5.82 2.41
N ASN A 20 -17.91 6.52 2.85
CA ASN A 20 -19.28 6.01 2.79
C ASN A 20 -19.71 5.70 1.35
N ILE A 21 -19.41 6.59 0.39
CA ILE A 21 -19.75 6.38 -1.03
C ILE A 21 -18.98 5.18 -1.61
N LEU A 22 -17.67 5.10 -1.33
CA LEU A 22 -16.80 4.04 -1.83
C LEU A 22 -17.27 2.66 -1.33
N VAL A 23 -17.71 2.57 -0.07
CA VAL A 23 -18.26 1.33 0.49
C VAL A 23 -19.43 0.81 -0.36
N TYR A 24 -20.40 1.66 -0.72
CA TYR A 24 -21.52 1.26 -1.57
C TYR A 24 -21.10 0.85 -2.99
N SER A 25 -20.10 1.51 -3.57
CA SER A 25 -19.57 1.17 -4.90
C SER A 25 -18.88 -0.20 -4.90
N LEU A 26 -18.06 -0.47 -3.88
CA LEU A 26 -17.34 -1.73 -3.73
C LEU A 26 -18.27 -2.93 -3.50
N TYR A 27 -19.49 -2.72 -2.97
CA TYR A 27 -20.47 -3.81 -2.85
C TYR A 27 -20.92 -4.37 -4.21
N LYS A 28 -20.88 -3.56 -5.28
CA LYS A 28 -21.26 -4.00 -6.63
C LYS A 28 -20.09 -4.65 -7.37
N ASN A 29 -18.89 -4.08 -7.25
CA ASN A 29 -17.68 -4.54 -7.93
C ASN A 29 -16.57 -4.76 -6.90
N LYS A 30 -16.66 -5.89 -6.18
CA LYS A 30 -15.78 -6.20 -5.06
C LYS A 30 -14.34 -6.44 -5.49
N GLU A 31 -14.09 -6.75 -6.75
CA GLU A 31 -12.76 -6.95 -7.32
C GLU A 31 -11.96 -5.65 -7.47
N VAL A 32 -12.64 -4.49 -7.45
CA VAL A 32 -11.99 -3.18 -7.66
C VAL A 32 -10.95 -2.89 -6.59
N PHE A 33 -11.17 -3.21 -5.31
CA PHE A 33 -10.17 -2.91 -4.27
C PHE A 33 -8.83 -3.61 -4.58
N LEU A 34 -8.88 -4.84 -5.11
CA LEU A 34 -7.67 -5.60 -5.41
C LEU A 34 -6.90 -4.95 -6.56
N ARG A 35 -7.62 -4.48 -7.59
CA ARG A 35 -7.04 -3.70 -8.69
C ARG A 35 -6.36 -2.43 -8.18
N GLU A 36 -7.03 -1.66 -7.32
CA GLU A 36 -6.48 -0.40 -6.80
C GLU A 36 -5.24 -0.64 -5.93
N LEU A 37 -5.24 -1.67 -5.08
CA LEU A 37 -4.07 -2.00 -4.26
C LEU A 37 -2.87 -2.47 -5.10
N ILE A 38 -3.12 -3.29 -6.14
CA ILE A 38 -2.06 -3.69 -7.07
C ILE A 38 -1.52 -2.48 -7.83
N SER A 39 -2.39 -1.55 -8.27
CA SER A 39 -1.96 -0.30 -8.92
C SER A 39 -1.04 0.52 -8.02
N ASN A 40 -1.41 0.69 -6.74
CA ASN A 40 -0.59 1.40 -5.76
C ASN A 40 0.78 0.73 -5.54
N ALA A 41 0.82 -0.60 -5.49
CA ALA A 41 2.05 -1.36 -5.36
C ALA A 41 2.96 -1.20 -6.60
N VAL A 42 2.40 -1.23 -7.81
CA VAL A 42 3.14 -0.95 -9.05
C VAL A 42 3.74 0.45 -9.04
N ASP A 43 2.98 1.46 -8.59
CA ASP A 43 3.48 2.82 -8.46
C ASP A 43 4.63 2.93 -7.44
N ALA A 44 4.54 2.20 -6.32
CA ALA A 44 5.59 2.16 -5.31
C ALA A 44 6.89 1.54 -5.86
N LEU A 45 6.79 0.45 -6.63
CA LEU A 45 7.93 -0.19 -7.29
C LEU A 45 8.54 0.72 -8.37
N ASN A 46 7.72 1.41 -9.14
CA ASN A 46 8.19 2.35 -10.16
C ASN A 46 8.95 3.53 -9.54
N LYS A 47 8.51 4.02 -8.37
CA LYS A 47 9.25 5.06 -7.63
C LYS A 47 10.63 4.57 -7.18
N VAL A 48 10.76 3.32 -6.74
CA VAL A 48 12.08 2.71 -6.44
C VAL A 48 12.95 2.65 -7.69
N ARG A 49 12.40 2.13 -8.80
CA ARG A 49 13.13 2.06 -10.09
C ARG A 49 13.65 3.42 -10.52
N PHE A 50 12.80 4.45 -10.47
CA PHE A 50 13.20 5.80 -10.81
C PHE A 50 14.35 6.28 -9.92
N LYS A 51 14.25 6.07 -8.61
CA LYS A 51 15.28 6.49 -7.66
C LYS A 51 16.62 5.80 -7.92
N LEU A 52 16.63 4.49 -8.18
CA LEU A 52 17.84 3.73 -8.54
C LEU A 52 18.52 4.28 -9.80
N LEU A 53 17.74 4.74 -10.78
CA LEU A 53 18.29 5.31 -12.03
C LEU A 53 18.84 6.73 -11.84
N THR A 54 18.30 7.50 -10.87
CA THR A 54 18.66 8.91 -10.68
C THR A 54 19.71 9.16 -9.61
N ASP A 55 19.85 8.25 -8.64
CA ASP A 55 20.58 8.50 -7.41
C ASP A 55 21.84 7.60 -7.38
N LYS A 56 23.01 8.20 -7.61
CA LYS A 56 24.29 7.48 -7.81
C LYS A 56 24.88 6.89 -6.52
N ASP A 57 24.35 7.30 -5.37
CA ASP A 57 24.82 6.87 -4.04
C ASP A 57 23.97 5.74 -3.45
N LEU A 58 22.91 5.31 -4.16
CA LEU A 58 22.20 4.09 -3.81
C LEU A 58 23.07 2.90 -4.22
N PRO A 59 23.42 1.98 -3.30
CA PRO A 59 24.13 0.77 -3.67
C PRO A 59 23.35 0.04 -4.77
N ASP A 60 24.07 -0.61 -5.69
CA ASP A 60 23.53 -1.61 -6.64
C ASP A 60 22.95 -2.77 -5.82
N THR A 61 21.82 -2.52 -5.17
CA THR A 61 21.03 -3.54 -4.52
C THR A 61 20.25 -4.19 -5.63
N ASP A 62 20.57 -5.46 -5.86
CA ASP A 62 19.78 -6.41 -6.62
C ASP A 62 18.44 -6.59 -5.88
N LEU A 63 17.60 -5.56 -5.96
CA LEU A 63 16.31 -5.49 -5.29
C LEU A 63 15.36 -6.35 -6.10
N ASP A 64 14.94 -7.45 -5.48
CA ASP A 64 13.85 -8.29 -5.98
C ASP A 64 12.54 -7.49 -5.90
N LEU A 65 12.30 -6.65 -6.92
CA LEU A 65 11.12 -5.81 -7.04
C LEU A 65 9.90 -6.67 -7.37
N LYS A 66 9.06 -6.90 -6.35
CA LYS A 66 7.91 -7.80 -6.47
C LYS A 66 6.68 -7.32 -5.69
N ILE A 67 5.57 -7.94 -6.05
CA ILE A 67 4.30 -7.87 -5.33
C ILE A 67 3.92 -9.31 -4.99
N GLU A 68 3.76 -9.61 -3.71
CA GLU A 68 3.34 -10.92 -3.21
C GLU A 68 1.90 -10.83 -2.69
N ILE A 69 1.07 -11.82 -3.05
CA ILE A 69 -0.33 -11.90 -2.63
C ILE A 69 -0.52 -13.21 -1.86
N GLY A 70 -0.80 -13.07 -0.56
CA GLY A 70 -1.03 -14.19 0.36
C GLY A 70 -2.50 -14.28 0.79
N PHE A 71 -2.96 -15.50 1.05
CA PHE A 71 -4.30 -15.79 1.55
C PHE A 71 -4.22 -16.56 2.87
N ASN A 72 -4.90 -16.06 3.91
CA ASN A 72 -5.04 -16.77 5.18
C ASN A 72 -6.51 -17.06 5.45
N ASN A 73 -6.94 -18.29 5.15
CA ASN A 73 -8.33 -18.73 5.32
C ASN A 73 -8.78 -18.76 6.78
N THR A 74 -7.87 -19.09 7.70
CA THR A 74 -8.17 -19.14 9.14
C THR A 74 -8.47 -17.74 9.70
N ARG A 75 -7.65 -16.75 9.32
CA ARG A 75 -7.80 -15.34 9.74
C ARG A 75 -8.78 -14.57 8.85
N LYS A 76 -9.24 -15.16 7.75
CA LYS A 76 -10.05 -14.52 6.69
C LYS A 76 -9.40 -13.23 6.17
N THR A 77 -8.09 -13.26 5.96
CA THR A 77 -7.32 -12.11 5.49
C THR A 77 -6.69 -12.39 4.13
N ILE A 78 -6.65 -11.36 3.29
CA ILE A 78 -5.80 -11.26 2.10
C ILE A 78 -4.66 -10.31 2.47
N VAL A 79 -3.44 -10.68 2.13
CA VAL A 79 -2.23 -9.90 2.37
C VAL A 79 -1.63 -9.54 1.02
N ILE A 80 -1.33 -8.26 0.81
CA ILE A 80 -0.65 -7.75 -0.39
C ILE A 80 0.60 -7.03 0.12
N GLU A 81 1.76 -7.53 -0.28
CA GLU A 81 3.06 -7.02 0.13
C GLU A 81 3.83 -6.59 -1.11
N ASP A 82 4.34 -5.36 -1.11
CA ASP A 82 5.21 -4.84 -2.16
C ASP A 82 6.58 -4.48 -1.59
N THR A 83 7.61 -4.62 -2.41
CA THR A 83 8.99 -4.19 -2.08
C THR A 83 9.28 -2.81 -2.65
N GLY A 84 8.26 -1.94 -2.73
CA GLY A 84 8.35 -0.58 -3.26
C GLY A 84 8.94 0.40 -2.26
N ILE A 85 8.73 1.69 -2.51
CA ILE A 85 9.43 2.77 -1.78
C ILE A 85 8.93 2.96 -0.34
N GLY A 86 7.79 2.36 0.00
CA GLY A 86 7.15 2.50 1.31
C GLY A 86 6.64 3.91 1.61
N MET A 87 6.32 4.16 2.88
CA MET A 87 5.85 5.45 3.40
C MET A 87 6.62 5.82 4.66
N THR A 88 6.90 7.12 4.87
CA THR A 88 7.42 7.61 6.14
C THR A 88 6.30 7.71 7.18
N LYS A 89 6.67 7.72 8.46
CA LYS A 89 5.73 7.95 9.56
C LYS A 89 5.30 9.42 9.61
#